data_AF-A0A517NNC5-F1
#
_entry.id   AF-A0A517NNC5-F1
#
_cell.length_a   1.000
_cell.length_b   1.000
_cell.length_c   1.000
_cell.angle_alpha   90.00
_cell.angle_beta   90.00
_cell.angle_gamma   90.00
#
_symmetry.space_group_name_H-M   'P 1'
#
loop_
_entity.id
_entity.type
_entity.pdbx_description
1 polymer ?
#
loop_
_entity_poly.entity_id
_entity_poly.type
_entity_poly.pdbx_seq_one_letter_code
_entity_poly.pdbx_strand_id
1 'polypeptide(L)'
;MNDPDRKPVATAPTINPYAPTHEVLDPMVSTEPVEMEIVGSGEVIGNGILGVGVSGAVVGFFLAVASVLWNFGSLSPGMLTTPIIAVVFGFTLGCAVAMATVPLVYLVFVAMGHTTADWTPDSLTRFAAVSGFTSWLAASLLPALMANAFFLILGGCVGLAGALVSVRVFRPLKLMVAKRLVAEQSAADTTHQQA
;
A
#
# COMPACT_ATOMS: atom_id res chain seq x y z
N MET A 1 61.73 16.61 -40.17
CA MET A 1 61.38 18.02 -39.88
C MET A 1 59.88 18.11 -40.14
N ASN A 2 59.06 17.91 -39.10
CA ASN A 2 57.60 17.84 -39.22
C ASN A 2 57.01 19.19 -38.79
N ASP A 3 56.19 19.76 -39.65
CA ASP A 3 55.47 21.01 -39.44
C ASP A 3 54.35 20.80 -38.39
N PRO A 4 54.39 21.49 -37.24
CA PRO A 4 53.42 21.32 -36.16
C PRO A 4 52.04 21.96 -36.42
N ASP A 5 51.84 22.70 -37.53
CA ASP A 5 50.60 23.46 -37.77
C ASP A 5 49.62 22.84 -38.78
N ARG A 6 49.79 21.57 -39.15
CA ARG A 6 48.85 20.90 -40.06
C ARG A 6 47.55 20.53 -39.34
N LYS A 7 46.56 21.43 -39.35
CA LYS A 7 45.19 21.15 -38.90
C LYS A 7 44.59 19.98 -39.70
N PRO A 8 43.93 19.00 -39.04
CA PRO A 8 43.24 17.93 -39.75
C PRO A 8 42.06 18.51 -40.55
N VAL A 9 42.06 18.30 -41.86
CA VAL A 9 40.90 18.58 -42.71
C VAL A 9 39.82 17.57 -42.34
N ALA A 10 38.72 18.04 -41.75
CA ALA A 10 37.58 17.21 -41.44
C ALA A 10 36.95 16.70 -42.76
N THR A 11 37.25 15.47 -43.13
CA THR A 11 36.46 14.75 -44.13
C THR A 11 35.05 14.57 -43.59
N ALA A 12 34.05 15.04 -44.34
CA ALA A 12 32.64 14.90 -44.01
C ALA A 12 32.31 13.43 -43.71
N PRO A 13 31.44 13.15 -42.72
CA PRO A 13 31.12 11.80 -42.33
C PRO A 13 30.50 11.05 -43.51
N THR A 14 31.16 9.97 -43.95
CA THR A 14 30.62 9.03 -44.92
C THR A 14 29.44 8.31 -44.25
N ILE A 15 28.21 8.70 -44.59
CA ILE A 15 26.99 8.04 -44.12
C ILE A 15 27.01 6.63 -44.69
N ASN A 16 27.13 5.62 -43.82
CA ASN A 16 26.99 4.22 -44.20
C ASN A 16 25.49 3.96 -44.51
N PRO A 17 25.10 3.67 -45.77
CA PRO A 17 23.69 3.49 -46.13
C PRO A 17 23.08 2.18 -45.62
N TYR A 18 23.86 1.33 -44.94
CA TYR A 18 23.40 0.06 -44.36
C TYR A 18 23.42 0.03 -42.83
N ALA A 19 23.67 1.15 -42.16
CA ALA A 19 23.48 1.22 -40.71
C ALA A 19 21.96 1.20 -40.40
N PRO A 20 21.47 0.35 -39.48
CA PRO A 20 20.08 0.40 -39.05
C PRO A 20 19.79 1.80 -38.51
N THR A 21 18.76 2.45 -39.02
CA THR A 21 18.28 3.75 -38.54
C THR A 21 17.90 3.63 -37.07
N HIS A 22 18.83 3.95 -36.17
CA HIS A 22 18.44 4.41 -34.84
C HIS A 22 17.76 5.76 -35.05
N GLU A 23 16.45 5.78 -34.85
CA GLU A 23 15.71 7.01 -34.59
C GLU A 23 16.49 7.80 -33.53
N VAL A 24 17.04 8.94 -33.94
CA VAL A 24 17.54 9.95 -33.02
C VAL A 24 16.30 10.52 -32.33
N LEU A 25 15.86 9.86 -31.26
CA LEU A 25 15.10 10.53 -30.21
C LEU A 25 16.11 11.42 -29.50
N ASP A 26 16.02 12.74 -29.73
CA ASP A 26 16.56 13.72 -28.81
C ASP A 26 16.00 13.41 -27.41
N PRO A 27 16.81 13.01 -26.41
CA PRO A 27 16.35 13.11 -25.05
C PRO A 27 16.45 14.59 -24.70
N MET A 28 15.35 15.33 -24.85
CA MET A 28 15.11 16.44 -23.94
C MET A 28 15.07 15.84 -22.53
N VAL A 29 16.24 15.78 -21.90
CA VAL A 29 16.39 15.52 -20.48
C VAL A 29 15.75 16.71 -19.78
N SER A 30 14.46 16.57 -19.46
CA SER A 30 13.83 17.42 -18.47
C SER A 30 14.53 17.16 -17.14
N THR A 31 15.46 18.04 -16.78
CA THR A 31 16.08 18.12 -15.45
C THR A 31 15.10 18.75 -14.47
N GLU A 32 13.87 18.23 -14.39
CA GLU A 32 13.07 18.51 -13.20
C GLU A 32 13.62 17.61 -12.09
N PRO A 33 14.15 18.18 -10.99
CA PRO A 33 14.49 17.37 -9.83
C PRO A 33 13.19 16.68 -9.42
N VAL A 34 13.15 15.36 -9.59
CA VAL A 34 12.07 14.54 -9.05
C VAL A 34 12.17 14.70 -7.54
N GLU A 35 11.38 15.60 -6.98
CA GLU A 35 11.13 15.65 -5.54
C GLU A 35 10.54 14.29 -5.17
N MET A 36 11.42 13.38 -4.72
CA MET A 36 11.01 12.06 -4.28
C MET A 36 10.27 12.23 -2.96
N GLU A 37 8.94 12.19 -3.03
CA GLU A 37 8.07 12.13 -1.86
C GLU A 37 8.41 10.86 -1.06
N ILE A 38 9.08 11.05 0.07
CA ILE A 38 9.40 9.97 1.00
C ILE A 38 8.08 9.56 1.64
N VAL A 39 7.67 8.29 1.49
CA VAL A 39 6.52 7.75 2.21
C VAL A 39 6.80 7.85 3.70
N GLY A 40 6.16 8.83 4.34
CA GLY A 40 6.35 9.13 5.74
C GLY A 40 5.80 8.01 6.62
N SER A 41 6.42 7.80 7.80
CA SER A 41 5.90 6.89 8.82
C SER A 41 4.42 7.18 9.17
N GLY A 42 4.04 8.45 9.19
CA GLY A 42 2.66 8.89 9.39
C GLY A 42 1.71 8.44 8.29
N GLU A 43 2.15 8.34 7.04
CA GLU A 43 1.34 7.91 5.92
C GLU A 43 1.09 6.39 5.96
N VAL A 44 2.12 5.60 6.31
CA VAL A 44 1.99 4.15 6.49
C VAL A 44 1.03 3.83 7.65
N ILE A 45 1.19 4.50 8.79
CA ILE A 45 0.33 4.31 9.97
C ILE A 45 -1.10 4.78 9.69
N GLY A 46 -1.27 5.96 9.08
CA GLY A 46 -2.58 6.52 8.74
C GLY A 46 -3.37 5.66 7.77
N ASN A 47 -2.73 5.18 6.70
CA ASN A 47 -3.33 4.22 5.77
C ASN A 47 -3.64 2.88 6.46
N GLY A 48 -2.80 2.46 7.41
CA GLY A 48 -3.03 1.31 8.28
C GLY A 48 -4.34 1.43 9.05
N ILE A 49 -4.54 2.56 9.72
CA ILE A 49 -5.73 2.85 10.51
C ILE A 49 -6.98 2.93 9.62
N LEU A 50 -6.90 3.63 8.48
CA LEU A 50 -7.99 3.71 7.52
C LEU A 50 -8.34 2.33 6.95
N GLY A 51 -7.35 1.50 6.62
CA GLY A 51 -7.54 0.14 6.14
C GLY A 51 -8.34 -0.71 7.12
N VAL A 52 -7.98 -0.65 8.40
CA VAL A 52 -8.69 -1.34 9.47
C VAL A 52 -10.10 -0.76 9.66
N GLY A 53 -10.25 0.56 9.70
CA GLY A 53 -11.55 1.22 9.81
C GLY A 53 -12.53 0.81 8.71
N VAL A 54 -12.09 0.90 7.44
CA VAL A 54 -12.91 0.51 6.27
C VAL A 54 -13.28 -0.97 6.34
N SER A 55 -12.35 -1.84 6.74
CA SER A 55 -12.67 -3.26 6.92
C SER A 55 -13.71 -3.51 8.02
N GLY A 56 -13.78 -2.65 9.03
CA GLY A 56 -14.82 -2.70 10.06
C GLY A 56 -16.20 -2.28 9.59
N ALA A 57 -16.27 -1.26 8.75
CA ALA A 57 -17.51 -0.90 8.05
C ALA A 57 -18.07 -2.10 7.27
N VAL A 58 -17.21 -2.83 6.57
CA VAL A 58 -17.57 -4.02 5.79
C VAL A 58 -18.08 -5.15 6.69
N VAL A 59 -17.35 -5.47 7.76
CA VAL A 59 -17.76 -6.50 8.73
C VAL A 59 -19.10 -6.14 9.37
N GLY A 60 -19.26 -4.89 9.81
CA GLY A 60 -20.50 -4.38 10.39
C GLY A 60 -21.69 -4.51 9.44
N PHE A 61 -21.52 -4.17 8.17
CA PHE A 61 -22.54 -4.35 7.14
C PHE A 61 -22.98 -5.80 7.00
N PHE A 62 -22.04 -6.74 6.84
CA PHE A 62 -22.38 -8.15 6.66
C PHE A 62 -23.04 -8.77 7.89
N LEU A 63 -22.62 -8.39 9.10
CA LEU A 63 -23.27 -8.82 10.33
C LEU A 63 -24.71 -8.29 10.42
N ALA A 64 -24.95 -7.03 10.03
CA ALA A 64 -26.29 -6.49 9.99
C ALA A 64 -27.17 -7.19 8.94
N VAL A 65 -26.65 -7.45 7.74
CA VAL A 65 -27.36 -8.19 6.71
C VAL A 65 -27.70 -9.61 7.19
N ALA A 66 -26.74 -10.32 7.78
CA ALA A 66 -26.98 -11.65 8.34
C ALA A 66 -28.06 -11.62 9.44
N SER A 67 -28.04 -10.61 10.31
CA SER A 67 -29.06 -10.41 11.35
C SER A 67 -30.44 -10.12 10.74
N VAL A 68 -30.52 -9.31 9.69
CA VAL A 68 -31.77 -9.02 8.98
C VAL A 68 -32.33 -10.28 8.32
N LEU A 69 -31.48 -11.07 7.65
CA LEU A 69 -31.86 -12.32 7.01
C LEU A 69 -32.25 -13.39 8.05
N TRP A 70 -31.63 -13.42 9.22
CA TRP A 70 -32.01 -14.39 10.25
C TRP A 70 -33.40 -14.10 10.86
N ASN A 71 -33.85 -12.84 10.81
CA ASN A 71 -35.10 -12.37 11.42
C ASN A 71 -36.23 -12.14 10.40
N PHE A 72 -36.26 -12.88 9.28
CA PHE A 72 -37.21 -12.72 8.16
C PHE A 72 -38.72 -12.69 8.53
N GLY A 73 -39.11 -13.01 9.77
CA GLY A 73 -40.51 -12.97 10.24
C GLY A 73 -40.99 -11.63 10.80
N SER A 74 -40.11 -10.66 11.11
CA SER A 74 -40.49 -9.40 11.76
C SER A 74 -39.83 -8.19 11.09
N LEU A 75 -40.25 -7.89 9.86
CA LEU A 75 -39.83 -6.68 9.14
C LEU A 75 -40.40 -5.43 9.80
N SER A 76 -39.74 -4.94 10.86
CA SER A 76 -40.04 -3.65 11.49
C SER A 76 -39.28 -2.51 10.78
N PRO A 77 -39.80 -1.26 10.80
CA PRO A 77 -39.16 -0.11 10.17
C PRO A 77 -37.71 0.14 10.59
N GLY A 78 -37.30 -0.32 11.77
CA GLY A 78 -35.92 -0.21 12.28
C GLY A 78 -34.90 -1.04 11.51
N MET A 79 -35.31 -2.02 10.69
CA MET A 79 -34.38 -2.90 9.97
C MET A 79 -33.61 -2.19 8.85
N LEU A 80 -34.12 -1.07 8.32
CA LEU A 80 -33.42 -0.25 7.33
C LEU A 80 -32.30 0.60 7.95
N THR A 81 -32.42 0.97 9.24
CA THR A 81 -31.40 1.72 9.97
C THR A 81 -30.30 0.83 10.55
N THR A 82 -30.60 -0.44 10.82
CA THR A 82 -29.64 -1.42 11.35
C THR A 82 -28.33 -1.53 10.54
N PRO A 83 -28.33 -1.64 9.19
CA PRO A 83 -27.08 -1.73 8.43
C PRO A 83 -26.25 -0.44 8.51
N ILE A 84 -26.88 0.73 8.53
CA ILE A 84 -26.18 2.01 8.64
C ILE A 84 -25.50 2.12 10.01
N ILE A 85 -26.22 1.81 11.08
CA ILE A 85 -25.69 1.84 12.44
C ILE A 85 -24.54 0.83 12.59
N ALA A 86 -24.69 -0.37 12.04
CA ALA A 86 -23.66 -1.39 12.11
C ALA A 86 -22.40 -1.04 11.30
N VAL A 87 -22.55 -0.39 10.15
CA VAL A 87 -21.43 0.14 9.36
C VAL A 87 -20.67 1.20 10.15
N VAL A 88 -21.37 2.19 10.71
CA VAL A 88 -20.75 3.26 11.49
C VAL A 88 -20.07 2.70 12.73
N PHE A 89 -20.76 1.83 13.47
CA PHE A 89 -20.21 1.17 14.64
C PHE A 89 -18.97 0.34 14.31
N GLY A 90 -19.03 -0.47 13.25
CA GLY A 90 -17.92 -1.28 12.78
C GLY A 90 -16.71 -0.43 12.37
N PHE A 91 -16.95 0.68 11.67
CA PHE A 91 -15.89 1.63 11.31
C PHE A 91 -15.26 2.26 12.55
N THR A 92 -16.07 2.81 13.45
CA THR A 92 -15.59 3.49 14.67
C THR A 92 -14.83 2.54 15.57
N LEU A 93 -15.33 1.32 15.78
CA LEU A 93 -14.64 0.28 16.55
C LEU A 93 -13.32 -0.12 15.87
N GLY A 94 -13.34 -0.34 14.56
CA GLY A 94 -12.15 -0.66 13.78
C GLY A 94 -11.07 0.41 13.92
N CYS A 95 -11.42 1.68 13.74
CA CYS A 95 -10.51 2.80 13.94
C CYS A 95 -9.99 2.88 15.39
N ALA A 96 -10.86 2.74 16.39
CA ALA A 96 -10.47 2.81 17.80
C ALA A 96 -9.43 1.74 18.18
N VAL A 97 -9.62 0.50 17.71
CA VAL A 97 -8.63 -0.56 17.93
C VAL A 97 -7.36 -0.29 17.12
N ALA A 98 -7.50 0.12 15.87
CA ALA A 98 -6.37 0.40 14.97
C ALA A 98 -5.42 1.47 15.51
N MET A 99 -5.94 2.49 16.20
CA MET A 99 -5.14 3.54 16.84
C MET A 99 -4.12 2.98 17.85
N ALA A 100 -4.38 1.82 18.45
CA ALA A 100 -3.46 1.15 19.35
C ALA A 100 -2.62 0.08 18.64
N THR A 101 -3.24 -0.75 17.80
CA THR A 101 -2.60 -1.92 17.20
C THR A 101 -1.70 -1.58 16.02
N VAL A 102 -2.09 -0.64 15.14
CA VAL A 102 -1.32 -0.28 13.94
C VAL A 102 0.05 0.32 14.28
N PRO A 103 0.17 1.28 15.22
CA PRO A 103 1.48 1.77 15.66
C PRO A 103 2.35 0.66 16.27
N LEU A 104 1.75 -0.26 17.00
CA LEU A 104 2.45 -1.42 17.59
C LEU A 104 3.02 -2.34 16.51
N VAL A 105 2.22 -2.68 15.50
CA VAL A 105 2.68 -3.47 14.34
C VAL A 105 3.78 -2.73 13.59
N TYR A 106 3.68 -1.41 13.46
CA TYR A 106 4.70 -0.59 12.83
C TYR A 106 6.03 -0.66 13.60
N LEU A 107 6.00 -0.53 14.93
CA LEU A 107 7.21 -0.68 15.76
C LEU A 107 7.85 -2.06 15.62
N VAL A 108 7.03 -3.13 15.53
CA VAL A 108 7.54 -4.48 15.31
C VAL A 108 8.22 -4.60 13.94
N PHE A 109 7.64 -4.04 12.89
CA PHE A 109 8.24 -4.02 11.56
C PHE A 109 9.57 -3.25 11.54
N VAL A 110 9.62 -2.09 12.20
CA VAL A 110 10.86 -1.32 12.35
C VAL A 110 11.92 -2.10 13.13
N ALA A 111 11.54 -2.78 14.22
CA ALA A 111 12.45 -3.62 15.00
C ALA A 111 12.98 -4.83 14.22
N MET A 112 12.24 -5.32 13.22
CA MET A 112 12.68 -6.37 12.29
C MET A 112 13.59 -5.85 11.17
N GLY A 113 13.93 -4.55 11.17
CA GLY A 113 14.83 -3.95 10.19
C GLY A 113 14.13 -3.34 8.97
N HIS A 114 12.80 -3.27 8.95
CA HIS A 114 12.08 -2.52 7.91
C HIS A 114 12.11 -1.02 8.27
N THR A 115 13.15 -0.32 7.83
CA THR A 115 13.26 1.13 8.06
C THR A 115 12.31 1.91 7.14
N THR A 116 12.04 3.18 7.49
CA THR A 116 11.20 4.08 6.66
C THR A 116 11.76 4.34 5.26
N ALA A 117 13.05 4.13 5.04
CA ALA A 117 13.68 4.31 3.74
C ALA A 117 13.47 3.10 2.80
N ASP A 118 13.22 1.92 3.37
CA ASP A 118 13.30 0.62 2.67
C ASP A 118 11.92 -0.01 2.41
N TRP A 119 10.83 0.76 2.49
CA TRP A 119 9.50 0.23 2.21
C TRP A 119 9.41 -0.20 0.74
N THR A 120 9.25 -1.50 0.54
CA THR A 120 8.92 -2.11 -0.75
C THR A 120 7.41 -2.37 -0.86
N PRO A 121 6.85 -2.52 -2.07
CA PRO A 121 5.44 -2.86 -2.25
C PRO A 121 5.03 -4.15 -1.52
N ASP A 122 5.95 -5.12 -1.42
CA ASP A 122 5.72 -6.37 -0.69
C ASP A 122 5.67 -6.13 0.82
N SER A 123 6.62 -5.37 1.37
CA SER A 123 6.61 -5.02 2.80
C SER A 123 5.36 -4.24 3.22
N LEU A 124 4.87 -3.32 2.38
CA LEU A 124 3.59 -2.62 2.59
C LEU A 124 2.39 -3.57 2.54
N THR A 125 2.43 -4.59 1.68
CA THR A 125 1.39 -5.62 1.62
C THR A 125 1.34 -6.42 2.91
N ARG A 126 2.51 -6.85 3.39
CA ARG A 126 2.63 -7.61 4.65
C ARG A 126 2.20 -6.75 5.83
N PHE A 127 2.65 -5.50 5.89
CA PHE A 127 2.25 -4.56 6.94
C PHE A 127 0.73 -4.40 6.98
N ALA A 128 0.11 -4.08 5.85
CA ALA A 128 -1.35 -3.93 5.76
C ALA A 128 -2.11 -5.19 6.16
N ALA A 129 -1.62 -6.37 5.76
CA ALA A 129 -2.23 -7.64 6.12
C ALA A 129 -2.10 -7.93 7.63
N VAL A 130 -0.92 -7.74 8.21
CA VAL A 130 -0.66 -7.99 9.64
C VAL A 130 -1.39 -6.97 10.51
N SER A 131 -1.37 -5.68 10.15
CA SER A 131 -2.08 -4.63 10.87
C SER A 131 -3.59 -4.85 10.81
N GLY A 132 -4.13 -5.20 9.64
CA GLY A 132 -5.53 -5.62 9.46
C GLY A 132 -5.89 -6.80 10.35
N PHE A 133 -5.12 -7.89 10.26
CA PHE A 133 -5.37 -9.12 11.00
C PHE A 133 -5.33 -8.92 12.51
N THR A 134 -4.25 -8.33 13.03
CA THR A 134 -4.03 -8.14 14.47
C THR A 134 -5.07 -7.23 15.10
N SER A 135 -5.48 -6.17 14.40
CA SER A 135 -6.51 -5.24 14.90
C SER A 135 -7.87 -5.94 15.05
N TRP A 136 -8.27 -6.72 14.06
CA TRP A 136 -9.55 -7.44 14.11
C TRP A 136 -9.52 -8.64 15.02
N LEU A 137 -8.36 -9.30 15.14
CA LEU A 137 -8.14 -10.32 16.14
C LEU A 137 -8.29 -9.72 17.55
N ALA A 138 -7.68 -8.56 17.82
CA ALA A 138 -7.82 -7.86 19.10
C ALA A 138 -9.27 -7.41 19.38
N ALA A 139 -9.95 -6.87 18.37
CA ALA A 139 -11.35 -6.45 18.47
C ALA A 139 -12.30 -7.63 18.77
N SER A 140 -11.99 -8.83 18.27
CA SER A 140 -12.81 -10.03 18.45
C SER A 140 -12.41 -10.88 19.67
N LEU A 141 -11.16 -10.76 20.15
CA LEU A 141 -10.69 -11.48 21.33
C LEU A 141 -11.33 -10.98 22.63
N LEU A 142 -11.59 -9.67 22.75
CA LEU A 142 -12.22 -9.11 23.96
C LEU A 142 -13.58 -9.77 24.24
N PRO A 143 -14.50 -9.87 23.25
CA PRO A 143 -15.73 -10.63 23.42
C PRO A 143 -15.51 -12.15 23.53
N ALA A 144 -14.55 -12.71 22.79
CA ALA A 144 -14.32 -14.17 22.77
C ALA A 144 -13.81 -14.74 24.09
N LEU A 145 -12.94 -14.00 24.80
CA LEU A 145 -12.44 -14.34 26.14
C LEU A 145 -13.57 -14.40 27.18
N MET A 146 -14.67 -13.70 26.93
CA MET A 146 -15.82 -13.61 27.83
C MET A 146 -16.90 -14.66 27.54
N ALA A 147 -16.84 -15.40 26.43
CA ALA A 147 -18.00 -16.16 25.94
C ALA A 147 -17.76 -17.64 25.60
N ASN A 148 -16.87 -17.99 24.64
CA ASN A 148 -16.63 -19.38 24.23
C ASN A 148 -15.59 -19.54 23.09
N ALA A 149 -15.03 -20.74 22.91
CA ALA A 149 -14.07 -21.06 21.83
C ALA A 149 -14.61 -20.85 20.40
N PHE A 150 -15.93 -20.92 20.20
CA PHE A 150 -16.57 -20.59 18.92
C PHE A 150 -16.27 -19.15 18.47
N PHE A 151 -16.17 -18.21 19.41
CA PHE A 151 -15.86 -16.81 19.12
C PHE A 151 -14.39 -16.59 18.71
N LEU A 152 -13.48 -17.52 19.04
CA LEU A 152 -12.10 -17.47 18.53
C LEU A 152 -12.04 -17.82 17.04
N ILE A 153 -12.84 -18.80 16.60
CA ILE A 153 -12.94 -19.17 15.17
C ILE A 153 -13.56 -18.02 14.39
N LEU A 154 -14.64 -17.43 14.92
CA LEU A 154 -15.26 -16.25 14.33
C LEU A 154 -14.28 -15.07 14.27
N GLY A 155 -13.51 -14.86 15.33
CA GLY A 155 -12.46 -13.83 15.39
C GLY A 155 -11.35 -14.02 14.36
N GLY A 156 -10.94 -15.27 14.11
CA GLY A 156 -10.00 -15.59 13.03
C GLY A 156 -10.55 -15.23 11.63
N CYS A 157 -11.82 -15.54 11.37
CA CYS A 157 -12.49 -15.17 10.11
C CYS A 157 -12.59 -13.65 9.93
N VAL A 158 -12.93 -12.92 11.00
CA VAL A 158 -12.97 -11.45 10.99
C VAL A 158 -11.58 -10.85 10.81
N GLY A 159 -10.56 -11.44 11.45
CA GLY A 159 -9.15 -11.11 11.24
C GLY A 159 -8.73 -11.23 9.78
N LEU A 160 -9.11 -12.33 9.12
CA LEU A 160 -8.77 -12.57 7.72
C LEU A 160 -9.48 -11.60 6.76
N ALA A 161 -10.75 -11.28 7.02
CA ALA A 161 -11.46 -10.24 6.29
C ALA A 161 -10.79 -8.86 6.45
N GLY A 162 -10.37 -8.54 7.68
CA GLY A 162 -9.58 -7.36 8.02
C GLY A 162 -8.30 -7.22 7.21
N ALA A 163 -7.53 -8.30 7.11
CA ALA A 163 -6.30 -8.36 6.33
C ALA A 163 -6.54 -8.11 4.83
N LEU A 164 -7.53 -8.78 4.24
CA LEU A 164 -7.84 -8.66 2.82
C LEU A 164 -8.26 -7.23 2.43
N VAL A 165 -9.12 -6.60 3.23
CA VAL A 165 -9.58 -5.24 2.96
C VAL A 165 -8.46 -4.23 3.19
N SER A 166 -7.66 -4.39 4.25
CA SER A 166 -6.51 -3.50 4.52
C SER A 166 -5.50 -3.53 3.37
N VAL A 167 -5.21 -4.71 2.81
CA VAL A 167 -4.35 -4.86 1.62
C VAL A 167 -4.88 -4.08 0.41
N ARG A 168 -6.20 -3.97 0.24
CA ARG A 168 -6.84 -3.20 -0.84
C ARG A 168 -6.73 -1.71 -0.62
N VAL A 169 -6.87 -1.24 0.63
CA VAL A 169 -6.73 0.18 0.98
C VAL A 169 -5.29 0.68 0.78
N PHE A 170 -4.29 -0.20 0.93
CA PHE A 170 -2.88 0.15 0.67
C PHE A 170 -2.48 0.16 -0.81
N ARG A 171 -3.36 -0.24 -1.74
CA ARG A 171 -3.05 -0.27 -3.18
C ARG A 171 -2.50 1.05 -3.74
N PRO A 172 -3.07 2.25 -3.45
CA PRO A 172 -2.50 3.52 -3.91
C PRO A 172 -1.06 3.72 -3.42
N LEU A 173 -0.80 3.49 -2.14
CA LEU A 173 0.54 3.63 -1.56
C LEU A 173 1.56 2.68 -2.20
N LYS A 174 1.15 1.43 -2.47
CA LYS A 174 2.00 0.46 -3.18
C LYS A 174 2.37 0.91 -4.58
N LEU A 175 1.42 1.50 -5.31
CA LEU A 175 1.68 2.00 -6.67
C LEU A 175 2.64 3.18 -6.65
N MET A 176 2.54 4.06 -5.65
CA MET A 176 3.46 5.17 -5.47
C MET A 176 4.89 4.68 -5.21
N VAL A 177 5.06 3.74 -4.26
CA VAL A 177 6.37 3.13 -3.96
C VAL A 177 6.92 2.35 -5.16
N ALA A 178 6.10 1.61 -5.89
CA ALA A 178 6.55 0.87 -7.07
C ALA A 178 7.05 1.81 -8.17
N LYS A 179 6.36 2.94 -8.40
CA LYS A 179 6.80 3.97 -9.36
C LYS A 179 8.13 4.59 -8.95
N ARG A 180 8.34 4.85 -7.65
CA ARG A 180 9.62 5.35 -7.11
C ARG A 180 10.77 4.38 -7.43
N LEU A 181 10.62 3.10 -7.12
CA LEU A 181 11.68 2.11 -7.32
C LEU A 181 12.08 1.99 -8.80
N VAL A 182 11.12 2.09 -9.73
CA VAL A 182 11.40 2.09 -11.17
C VAL A 182 12.15 3.36 -11.59
N ALA A 183 11.80 4.52 -11.03
CA ALA A 183 12.50 5.77 -11.30
C ALA A 183 13.94 5.76 -10.78
N GLU A 184 14.18 5.21 -9.58
CA GLU A 184 15.52 5.06 -9.00
C GLU A 184 16.40 4.11 -9.82
N GLN A 185 15.85 2.98 -10.29
CA GLN A 185 16.58 2.06 -11.18
C GLN A 185 16.95 2.71 -12.51
N SER A 186 16.02 3.47 -13.10
CA SER A 186 16.26 4.16 -14.38
C SER A 186 17.32 5.27 -14.27
N ALA A 187 17.39 5.94 -13.13
CA ALA A 187 18.44 6.93 -12.82
C ALA A 187 19.81 6.27 -12.57
N ALA A 188 19.85 5.10 -11.93
CA ALA A 188 21.09 4.37 -11.71
C ALA A 188 21.70 3.84 -13.02
N ASP A 189 20.86 3.30 -13.92
CA ASP A 189 21.31 2.75 -15.22
C ASP A 189 21.86 3.83 -16.16
N THR A 190 21.30 5.04 -16.12
CA THR A 190 21.81 6.19 -16.90
C THR A 190 23.15 6.69 -16.37
N THR A 191 23.40 6.60 -15.06
CA THR A 191 24.68 6.99 -14.46
C THR A 191 25.80 6.01 -14.81
N HIS A 192 25.49 4.71 -14.94
CA HIS A 192 26.45 3.68 -15.37
C HIS A 192 26.76 3.71 -16.87
N GLN A 193 25.90 4.27 -17.71
CA GLN A 193 26.18 4.46 -19.14
C GLN A 193 27.04 5.70 -19.44
N GLN A 194 27.20 6.59 -18.47
CA GLN A 194 28.01 7.83 -18.59
C GLN A 194 29.39 7.72 -17.93
N ALA A 195 29.69 6.61 -17.25
CA ALA A 195 31.00 6.32 -16.63
C ALA A 195 31.81 5.35 -17.49
#